data_AF-A0A0F2R4G1-F1
#
_entry.id   AF-A0A0F2R4G1-F1
#
_cell.length_a   1.000
_cell.length_b   1.000
_cell.length_c   1.000
_cell.angle_alpha   90.00
_cell.angle_beta   90.00
_cell.angle_gamma   90.00
#
_symmetry.space_group_name_H-M   'P 1'
#
loop_
_entity.id
_entity.type
_entity.pdbx_description
1 polymer ?
#
loop_
_entity_poly.entity_id
_entity_poly.type
_entity_poly.pdbx_seq_one_letter_code
_entity_poly.pdbx_strand_id
1 'polypeptide(L)'
;MIVPIDKNDQRSLRVLCREAVECLQHVFELPVPKLIASVDHAENIVVHVRDGLIERLRAEGPPRWRKPLDQVNMALSLIAGVTYPSNKIHKQYVIDACRVLTDVQADLPE
;
A
#
# COMPACT_ATOMS: atom_id res chain seq x y z
N MET A 1 18.50 1.51 3.39
CA MET A 1 18.24 2.56 4.40
C MET A 1 16.75 2.80 4.35
N ILE A 2 15.98 2.34 5.34
CA ILE A 2 14.52 2.50 5.34
C ILE A 2 14.25 3.90 5.86
N VAL A 3 13.74 4.78 4.99
CA VAL A 3 13.42 6.16 5.35
C VAL A 3 12.06 6.13 6.05
N PRO A 4 11.93 6.62 7.29
CA PRO A 4 10.63 6.76 7.93
C PRO A 4 9.79 7.76 7.13
N ILE A 5 8.56 7.38 6.80
CA ILE A 5 7.65 8.27 6.08
C ILE A 5 7.09 9.28 7.08
N ASP A 6 7.30 10.56 6.78
CA ASP A 6 6.88 11.68 7.61
C ASP A 6 5.34 11.80 7.57
N LYS A 7 4.70 12.17 8.69
CA LYS A 7 3.27 12.51 8.72
C LYS A 7 2.93 13.73 7.86
N ASN A 8 3.93 14.51 7.46
CA ASN A 8 3.80 15.65 6.58
C ASN A 8 4.20 15.33 5.13
N ASP A 9 4.08 14.07 4.72
CA ASP A 9 4.43 13.61 3.37
C ASP A 9 3.57 14.30 2.29
N GLN A 10 4.17 15.26 1.58
CA GLN A 10 3.53 16.03 0.53
C GLN A 10 3.51 15.30 -0.83
N ARG A 11 4.00 14.05 -0.90
CA ARG A 11 3.94 13.25 -2.12
C ARG A 11 2.48 13.00 -2.52
N SER A 12 2.21 13.00 -3.82
CA SER A 12 0.86 12.71 -4.30
C SER A 12 0.48 11.25 -4.04
N LEU A 13 -0.82 10.99 -3.87
CA LEU A 13 -1.34 9.63 -3.67
C LEU A 13 -0.87 8.66 -4.78
N ARG A 14 -0.75 9.12 -6.03
CA ARG A 14 -0.23 8.29 -7.14
C ARG A 14 1.24 7.91 -6.94
N VAL A 15 2.06 8.82 -6.43
CA VAL A 15 3.48 8.54 -6.15
C VAL A 15 3.58 7.52 -5.03
N LEU A 16 2.80 7.67 -3.96
CA LEU A 16 2.76 6.72 -2.86
C LEU A 16 2.27 5.33 -3.30
N CYS A 17 1.21 5.25 -4.12
CA CYS A 17 0.77 3.96 -4.68
C CYS A 17 1.88 3.29 -5.49
N ARG A 18 2.58 4.04 -6.35
CA ARG A 18 3.68 3.51 -7.15
C ARG A 18 4.81 2.97 -6.27
N GLU A 19 5.21 3.73 -5.26
CA GLU A 19 6.29 3.34 -4.34
C GLU A 19 5.92 2.10 -3.52
N ALA A 20 4.66 1.98 -3.10
CA ALA A 20 4.16 0.77 -2.45
C ALA A 20 4.21 -0.44 -3.39
N VAL A 21 3.77 -0.29 -4.66
CA VAL A 21 3.85 -1.36 -5.67
C VAL A 21 5.29 -1.76 -5.94
N GLU A 22 6.19 -0.80 -6.13
CA GLU A 22 7.62 -1.06 -6.29
C GLU A 22 8.16 -1.81 -5.08
N CYS A 23 7.90 -1.35 -3.85
CA CYS A 23 8.34 -2.05 -2.64
C CYS A 23 7.85 -3.50 -2.60
N LEU A 24 6.57 -3.77 -2.94
CA LEU A 24 5.98 -5.10 -2.92
C LEU A 24 6.50 -6.02 -4.05
N GLN A 25 6.87 -5.47 -5.20
CA GLN A 25 7.45 -6.24 -6.30
C GLN A 25 8.87 -6.72 -5.98
N HIS A 26 9.69 -5.87 -5.35
CA HIS A 26 11.06 -6.22 -4.98
C HIS A 26 11.15 -7.30 -3.89
N VAL A 27 10.06 -7.53 -3.14
CA VAL A 27 10.00 -8.51 -2.05
C VAL A 27 10.40 -9.92 -2.50
N PHE A 28 10.07 -10.30 -3.74
CA PHE A 28 10.36 -11.64 -4.26
C PHE A 28 11.83 -11.93 -4.51
N GLU A 29 12.67 -10.89 -4.55
CA GLU A 29 14.12 -10.99 -4.78
C GLU A 29 14.91 -11.00 -3.47
N LEU A 30 14.25 -10.77 -2.33
CA LEU A 30 14.89 -10.56 -1.05
C LEU A 30 14.97 -11.83 -0.19
N PRO A 31 16.06 -12.03 0.58
CA PRO A 31 16.09 -13.03 1.63
C PRO A 31 15.08 -12.70 2.75
N VAL A 32 14.56 -13.72 3.44
CA VAL A 32 13.45 -13.62 4.42
C VAL A 32 13.54 -12.45 5.42
N PRO A 33 14.70 -12.12 6.03
CA PRO A 33 14.77 -10.98 6.96
C PRO A 33 14.56 -9.62 6.27
N LYS A 34 15.05 -9.46 5.03
CA LYS A 34 14.86 -8.23 4.24
C LYS A 34 13.45 -8.16 3.65
N LEU A 35 12.85 -9.32 3.41
CA LEU A 35 11.48 -9.44 2.97
C LEU A 35 10.51 -8.84 3.98
N ILE A 36 10.60 -9.21 5.25
CA ILE A 36 9.68 -8.71 6.29
C ILE A 36 9.79 -7.18 6.38
N ALA A 37 11.01 -6.65 6.46
CA ALA A 37 11.24 -5.21 6.49
C ALA A 37 10.69 -4.48 5.24
N SER A 38 10.73 -5.12 4.08
CA SER A 38 10.17 -4.57 2.83
C SER A 38 8.63 -4.57 2.84
N VAL A 39 8.02 -5.63 3.39
CA VAL A 39 6.56 -5.72 3.56
C VAL A 39 6.08 -4.68 4.57
N ASP A 40 6.75 -4.55 5.72
CA ASP A 40 6.44 -3.53 6.74
C ASP A 40 6.58 -2.10 6.16
N HIS A 41 7.60 -1.88 5.31
CA HIS A 41 7.77 -0.59 4.65
C HIS A 41 6.63 -0.30 3.66
N ALA A 42 6.25 -1.29 2.84
CA ALA A 42 5.11 -1.18 1.94
C ALA A 42 3.80 -0.91 2.70
N GLU A 43 3.56 -1.61 3.82
CA GLU A 43 2.41 -1.38 4.69
C GLU A 43 2.32 0.08 5.13
N ASN A 44 3.43 0.65 5.61
CA ASN A 44 3.49 2.04 6.03
C ASN A 44 3.13 2.99 4.87
N ILE A 45 3.68 2.79 3.66
CA ILE A 45 3.33 3.61 2.49
C ILE A 45 1.82 3.54 2.22
N VAL A 46 1.24 2.34 2.24
CA VAL A 46 -0.19 2.13 1.96
C VAL A 46 -1.07 2.77 3.05
N VAL A 47 -0.62 2.79 4.32
CA VAL A 47 -1.28 3.56 5.38
C VAL A 47 -1.33 5.05 5.05
N HIS A 48 -0.24 5.63 4.53
CA HIS A 48 -0.24 7.03 4.09
C HIS A 48 -1.18 7.28 2.90
N VAL A 49 -1.26 6.35 1.95
CA VAL A 49 -2.26 6.42 0.86
C VAL A 49 -3.68 6.45 1.44
N ARG A 50 -3.99 5.55 2.38
CA ARG A 50 -5.31 5.47 3.04
C ARG A 50 -5.65 6.78 3.75
N ASP A 51 -4.72 7.30 4.53
CA ASP A 51 -4.95 8.49 5.34
C ASP A 51 -5.19 9.71 4.44
N GLY A 52 -4.42 9.87 3.36
CA GLY A 52 -4.68 10.92 2.38
C GLY A 52 -6.01 10.75 1.62
N LEU A 53 -6.43 9.50 1.32
CA LEU A 53 -7.75 9.24 0.76
C LEU A 53 -8.89 9.58 1.74
N ILE A 54 -8.70 9.35 3.04
CA ILE A 54 -9.66 9.74 4.08
C ILE A 54 -9.80 11.27 4.13
N GLU A 55 -8.68 12.00 4.07
CA GLU A 55 -8.69 13.47 4.03
C GLU A 55 -9.43 13.99 2.80
N ARG A 56 -9.16 13.42 1.61
CA ARG A 56 -9.87 13.76 0.37
C ARG A 56 -11.35 13.45 0.44
N LEU A 57 -11.73 12.29 0.99
CA LEU A 57 -13.13 11.92 1.19
C LEU A 57 -13.84 12.88 2.14
N ARG A 58 -13.17 13.37 3.19
CA ARG A 58 -13.73 14.37 4.12
C ARG A 58 -13.89 15.74 3.49
N ALA A 59 -12.95 16.16 2.65
CA ALA A 59 -12.95 17.48 2.02
C ALA A 59 -13.90 17.57 0.81
N GLU A 60 -13.91 16.55 -0.05
CA GLU A 60 -14.63 16.57 -1.33
C GLU A 60 -15.91 15.72 -1.31
N GLY A 61 -16.09 14.87 -0.29
CA GLY A 61 -17.25 13.98 -0.15
C GLY A 61 -17.20 12.71 -1.02
N PRO A 62 -18.11 11.75 -0.79
CA PRO A 62 -18.35 10.63 -1.72
C PRO A 62 -19.01 11.13 -3.02
N PRO A 63 -18.98 10.36 -4.14
CA PRO A 63 -18.49 8.98 -4.31
C PRO A 63 -17.04 8.87 -4.81
N ARG A 64 -16.43 9.98 -5.23
CA ARG A 64 -15.14 10.04 -5.96
C ARG A 64 -14.01 9.27 -5.27
N TRP A 65 -13.97 9.34 -3.94
CA TRP A 65 -12.87 8.78 -3.14
C TRP A 65 -13.21 7.46 -2.44
N ARG A 66 -14.47 7.00 -2.51
CA ARG A 66 -14.92 5.82 -1.76
C ARG A 66 -14.32 4.53 -2.32
N LYS A 67 -14.39 4.33 -3.65
CA LYS A 67 -13.85 3.14 -4.32
C LYS A 67 -12.33 3.00 -4.11
N PRO A 68 -11.50 4.04 -4.38
CA PRO A 68 -10.07 3.96 -4.08
C PRO A 68 -9.78 3.63 -2.61
N LEU A 69 -10.52 4.21 -1.66
CA LEU A 69 -10.32 3.95 -0.23
C LEU A 69 -10.64 2.50 0.15
N ASP A 70 -11.73 1.93 -0.37
CA ASP A 70 -12.09 0.53 -0.11
C ASP A 70 -11.06 -0.44 -0.70
N GLN A 71 -10.54 -0.15 -1.90
CA GLN A 71 -9.46 -0.92 -2.51
C GLN A 71 -8.15 -0.83 -1.69
N VAL A 72 -7.78 0.36 -1.20
CA VAL A 72 -6.59 0.51 -0.34
C VAL A 72 -6.73 -0.26 0.97
N ASN A 73 -7.92 -0.27 1.59
CA ASN A 73 -8.19 -1.07 2.79
C ASN A 73 -8.07 -2.58 2.51
N MET A 74 -8.51 -3.03 1.34
CA MET A 74 -8.31 -4.42 0.90
C MET A 74 -6.82 -4.74 0.73
N ALA A 75 -6.04 -3.85 0.10
CA ALA A 75 -4.60 -4.03 -0.04
C ALA A 75 -3.89 -4.12 1.33
N LEU A 76 -4.25 -3.28 2.30
CA LEU A 76 -3.72 -3.38 3.67
C LEU A 76 -4.03 -4.74 4.32
N SER A 77 -5.25 -5.24 4.14
CA SER A 77 -5.65 -6.53 4.69
C SER A 77 -4.85 -7.68 4.08
N LEU A 78 -4.55 -7.61 2.77
CA LEU A 78 -3.69 -8.57 2.09
C LEU A 78 -2.25 -8.50 2.61
N ILE A 79 -1.68 -7.29 2.74
CA ILE A 79 -0.33 -7.08 3.26
C ILE A 79 -0.19 -7.61 4.69
N ALA A 80 -1.14 -7.30 5.58
CA ALA A 80 -1.16 -7.83 6.94
C ALA A 80 -1.25 -9.36 6.99
N GLY A 81 -1.89 -9.98 5.99
CA GLY A 81 -1.95 -11.44 5.84
C GLY A 81 -0.64 -12.09 5.36
N VAL A 82 0.35 -11.32 4.90
CA VAL A 82 1.63 -11.87 4.41
C VAL A 82 2.49 -12.44 5.55
N THR A 83 2.42 -11.83 6.73
CA THR A 83 3.32 -12.11 7.87
C THR A 83 2.67 -12.91 9.00
N TYR A 84 1.37 -13.20 8.93
CA TYR A 84 0.59 -13.84 10.01
C TYR A 84 -0.17 -15.09 9.52
N PRO A 85 -0.33 -16.16 10.32
CA PRO A 85 0.37 -16.57 11.55
C PRO A 85 1.55 -17.54 11.28
N SER A 86 1.92 -17.78 10.03
CA SER A 86 2.94 -18.75 9.66
C SER A 86 4.20 -18.02 9.19
N ASN A 87 5.39 -18.50 9.54
CA ASN A 87 6.67 -18.06 8.93
C ASN A 87 6.77 -18.39 7.42
N LYS A 88 5.64 -18.55 6.73
CA LYS A 88 5.51 -18.82 5.30
C LYS A 88 4.89 -17.60 4.65
N ILE A 89 5.67 -16.98 3.77
CA ILE A 89 5.22 -15.84 2.99
C ILE A 89 4.15 -16.33 2.02
N HIS A 90 2.93 -15.83 2.18
CA HIS A 90 1.85 -16.06 1.25
C HIS A 90 2.05 -15.17 0.02
N LYS A 91 2.91 -15.61 -0.91
CA LYS A 91 3.26 -14.88 -2.14
C LYS A 91 2.03 -14.35 -2.90
N GLN A 92 0.94 -15.11 -2.88
CA GLN A 92 -0.32 -14.71 -3.51
C GLN A 92 -0.89 -13.41 -2.93
N TYR A 93 -0.81 -13.18 -1.62
CA TYR A 93 -1.29 -11.93 -1.01
C TYR A 93 -0.45 -10.72 -1.44
N VAL A 94 0.86 -10.89 -1.62
CA VAL A 94 1.72 -9.82 -2.17
C VAL A 94 1.32 -9.50 -3.61
N ILE A 95 1.10 -10.53 -4.44
CA ILE A 95 0.67 -10.36 -5.84
C ILE A 95 -0.69 -9.63 -5.91
N ASP A 96 -1.65 -10.08 -5.10
CA ASP A 96 -2.99 -9.49 -5.07
C ASP A 96 -2.95 -8.04 -4.55
N ALA A 97 -2.13 -7.75 -3.54
CA ALA A 97 -1.92 -6.39 -3.05
C ALA A 97 -1.31 -5.47 -4.13
N CYS A 98 -0.29 -5.95 -4.86
CA CYS A 98 0.28 -5.23 -6.00
C CYS A 98 -0.78 -4.90 -7.05
N ARG A 99 -1.61 -5.89 -7.43
CA ARG A 99 -2.68 -5.69 -8.41
C ARG A 99 -3.65 -4.61 -7.95
N VAL A 100 -4.15 -4.72 -6.71
CA VAL A 100 -5.12 -3.76 -6.16
C VAL A 100 -4.52 -2.35 -6.09
N LEU A 101 -3.27 -2.19 -5.66
CA LEU A 101 -2.61 -0.88 -5.60
C LEU A 101 -2.34 -0.28 -6.99
N THR A 102 -2.08 -1.13 -7.98
CA THR A 102 -1.94 -0.72 -9.39
C THR A 102 -3.27 -0.22 -9.94
N ASP A 103 -4.38 -0.93 -9.66
CA ASP A 103 -5.73 -0.51 -10.03
C ASP A 103 -6.10 0.83 -9.36
N VAL A 104 -5.79 0.98 -8.06
CA VAL A 104 -5.99 2.25 -7.34
C VAL A 104 -5.19 3.37 -8.00
N GLN A 105 -3.91 3.16 -8.32
CA GLN A 105 -3.07 4.18 -8.93
C GLN A 105 -3.66 4.69 -10.27
N ALA A 106 -4.22 3.78 -11.07
CA ALA A 106 -4.88 4.11 -12.34
C ALA A 106 -6.22 4.83 -12.12
N ASP A 107 -7.01 4.37 -11.13
CA ASP A 107 -8.34 4.91 -10.81
C ASP A 107 -8.30 6.22 -10.01
N LEU A 108 -7.14 6.60 -9.47
CA LEU A 108 -6.99 7.86 -8.76
C LEU A 108 -7.41 9.02 -9.68
N PRO A 109 -8.27 9.94 -9.21
CA PRO A 109 -8.61 11.14 -9.95
C PRO A 109 -7.40 12.09 -10.09
N GLU A 110 -7.36 12.86 -11.18
CA GLU A 110 -6.48 14.04 -11.29
C GLU A 110 -6.83 15.13 -10.27
#